data_AF-A0A293MMR1-F1
#
_entry.id   AF-A0A293MMR1-F1
#
_cell.length_a   1.000
_cell.length_b   1.000
_cell.length_c   1.000
_cell.angle_alpha   90.00
_cell.angle_beta   90.00
_cell.angle_gamma   90.00
#
_symmetry.space_group_name_H-M   'P 1'
#
loop_
_entity.id
_entity.type
_entity.pdbx_description
1 polymer ?
#
loop_
_entity_poly.entity_id
_entity_poly.type
_entity_poly.pdbx_seq_one_letter_code
_entity_poly.pdbx_strand_id
1 'polypeptide(L)'
;MDDLIYLCSEIMEESISMSTVLLYYDTALEYGSVRLRNKCCTWLEENLMHAIHQSAKTLRNIGVHLMKTLVESPRLVVIQTEFSLYLQLLVVSDVLLTLLAKETHCTNSCVK
;
A
#
# COMPACT_ATOMS: atom_id res chain seq x y z
N MET A 1 0.43 3.49 29.94
CA MET A 1 -0.47 3.45 28.76
C MET A 1 0.27 2.93 27.54
N ASP A 2 1.58 3.18 27.45
CA ASP A 2 2.44 2.76 26.34
C ASP A 2 2.53 1.23 26.17
N ASP A 3 2.49 0.46 27.26
CA ASP A 3 2.53 -1.01 27.20
C ASP A 3 1.33 -1.62 26.47
N LEU A 4 0.14 -1.02 26.59
CA LEU A 4 -1.07 -1.48 25.91
C LEU A 4 -1.02 -1.15 24.41
N ILE A 5 -0.53 0.05 24.06
CA ILE A 5 -0.35 0.47 22.66
C ILE A 5 0.68 -0.43 21.98
N TYR A 6 1.74 -0.78 22.69
CA TYR A 6 2.75 -1.72 22.22
C TYR A 6 2.13 -3.10 21.96
N LEU A 7 1.38 -3.65 22.92
CA LEU A 7 0.72 -4.95 22.76
C LEU A 7 -0.28 -4.97 21.61
N CYS A 8 -1.10 -3.92 21.46
CA CYS A 8 -2.02 -3.79 20.33
C CYS A 8 -1.26 -3.73 19.00
N SER A 9 -0.12 -3.04 18.94
CA SER A 9 0.72 -2.99 17.75
C SER A 9 1.28 -4.37 17.39
N GLU A 10 1.70 -5.18 18.38
CA GLU A 10 2.19 -6.54 18.12
C GLU A 10 1.09 -7.45 17.54
N ILE A 11 -0.12 -7.40 18.11
CA ILE A 11 -1.26 -8.19 17.62
C ILE A 11 -1.67 -7.73 16.21
N MET A 12 -1.62 -6.43 15.92
CA MET A 12 -1.86 -5.89 14.58
C MET A 12 -0.81 -6.39 13.59
N GLU A 13 0.46 -6.47 13.99
CA GLU A 13 1.55 -6.99 13.15
C GLU A 13 1.39 -8.47 12.81
N GLU A 14 0.84 -9.28 13.73
CA GLU A 14 0.59 -10.71 13.49
C GLU A 14 -0.69 -10.97 12.67
N SER A 15 -1.67 -10.06 12.75
CA SER A 15 -2.98 -10.20 12.10
C SER A 15 -3.11 -9.42 10.78
N ILE A 16 -1.98 -9.06 10.14
CA ILE A 16 -2.01 -8.35 8.86
C ILE A 16 -2.58 -9.25 7.76
N SER A 17 -3.57 -8.71 7.04
CA SER A 17 -4.23 -9.37 5.91
C SER A 17 -4.52 -8.37 4.80
N MET A 18 -4.90 -8.85 3.61
CA MET A 18 -5.20 -7.99 2.45
C MET A 18 -6.27 -6.92 2.73
N SER A 19 -7.24 -7.21 3.60
CA SER A 19 -8.31 -6.26 3.95
C SER A 19 -7.93 -5.33 5.10
N THR A 20 -7.02 -5.75 5.98
CA THR A 20 -6.65 -5.00 7.20
C THR A 20 -5.38 -4.18 7.06
N VAL A 21 -4.49 -4.50 6.11
CA VAL A 21 -3.18 -3.86 5.98
C VAL A 21 -3.24 -2.35 5.73
N LEU A 22 -4.25 -1.87 4.99
CA LEU A 22 -4.43 -0.43 4.75
C LEU A 22 -4.90 0.29 6.00
N LEU A 23 -5.86 -0.30 6.72
CA LEU A 23 -6.34 0.25 7.98
C LEU A 23 -5.21 0.31 9.02
N TYR A 24 -4.39 -0.74 9.11
CA TYR A 24 -3.26 -0.78 10.03
C TYR A 24 -2.15 0.19 9.64
N TYR A 25 -1.94 0.43 8.34
CA TYR A 25 -1.01 1.46 7.88
C TYR A 25 -1.46 2.87 8.27
N ASP A 26 -2.73 3.21 8.06
CA ASP A 26 -3.29 4.51 8.46
C ASP A 26 -3.26 4.69 9.99
N THR A 27 -3.62 3.64 10.72
CA THR A 27 -3.52 3.57 12.19
C THR A 27 -2.07 3.79 12.63
N ALA A 28 -1.09 3.17 11.97
CA ALA A 28 0.32 3.36 12.28
C ALA A 28 0.80 4.79 12.03
N LEU A 29 0.24 5.48 11.04
CA LEU A 29 0.52 6.90 10.80
C LEU A 29 -0.08 7.79 11.90
N GLU A 30 -1.31 7.52 12.33
CA GLU A 30 -2.00 8.27 13.38
C GLU A 30 -1.30 8.15 14.74
N TYR A 31 -0.91 6.92 15.11
CA TYR A 31 -0.18 6.66 16.36
C TYR A 31 1.34 6.87 16.25
N GLY A 32 1.88 7.18 15.07
CA GLY A 32 3.32 7.36 14.85
C GLY A 32 4.15 6.08 15.04
N SER A 33 3.52 4.90 14.96
CA SER A 33 4.20 3.61 15.16
C SER A 33 4.99 3.21 13.92
N VAL A 34 6.29 3.52 13.93
CA VAL A 34 7.21 3.20 12.82
C VAL A 34 7.32 1.69 12.59
N ARG A 35 7.21 0.89 13.65
CA ARG A 35 7.34 -0.59 13.59
C ARG A 35 6.18 -1.20 12.79
N LEU A 36 4.95 -0.89 13.18
CA LEU A 36 3.74 -1.35 12.50
C LEU A 36 3.70 -0.85 11.05
N ARG A 37 4.07 0.42 10.81
CA ARG A 37 4.15 0.99 9.47
C ARG A 37 5.11 0.22 8.56
N ASN A 38 6.32 -0.03 9.04
CA ASN A 38 7.33 -0.77 8.27
C ASN A 38 6.88 -2.20 8.01
N LYS A 39 6.26 -2.87 9.00
CA LYS A 39 5.71 -4.21 8.82
C LYS A 39 4.61 -4.26 7.77
N CYS A 40 3.70 -3.28 7.76
CA CYS A 40 2.66 -3.14 6.73
C CYS A 40 3.28 -2.93 5.33
N CYS A 41 4.31 -2.10 5.22
CA CYS A 41 5.03 -1.90 3.96
C CYS A 41 5.68 -3.19 3.46
N THR A 42 6.42 -3.92 4.31
CA THR A 42 7.04 -5.19 3.92
C THR A 42 6.00 -6.23 3.54
N TRP A 43 4.90 -6.32 4.29
CA TRP A 43 3.81 -7.23 3.96
C TRP A 43 3.21 -6.92 2.58
N LEU A 44 3.00 -5.62 2.28
CA LEU A 44 2.56 -5.18 0.96
C LEU A 44 3.59 -5.50 -0.11
N GLU A 45 4.89 -5.29 0.13
CA GLU A 45 5.95 -5.61 -0.82
C GLU A 45 5.95 -7.09 -1.24
N GLU A 46 5.62 -8.00 -0.32
CA GLU A 46 5.56 -9.45 -0.56
C GLU A 46 4.21 -9.92 -1.16
N ASN A 47 3.11 -9.23 -0.83
CA ASN A 47 1.76 -9.67 -1.18
C ASN A 47 1.09 -8.85 -2.29
N LEU A 48 1.71 -7.75 -2.77
CA LEU A 48 1.11 -6.87 -3.78
C LEU A 48 0.76 -7.60 -5.09
N MET A 49 1.62 -8.52 -5.55
CA MET A 49 1.34 -9.31 -6.74
C MET A 49 0.10 -10.20 -6.55
N HIS A 50 -0.01 -10.85 -5.39
CA HIS A 50 -1.20 -11.65 -5.03
C HIS A 50 -2.45 -10.77 -4.92
N ALA A 51 -2.32 -9.55 -4.39
CA ALA A 51 -3.39 -8.56 -4.31
C ALA A 51 -3.94 -8.18 -5.69
N ILE A 52 -3.06 -7.97 -6.66
CA ILE A 52 -3.43 -7.62 -8.05
C ILE A 52 -4.27 -8.73 -8.67
N HIS A 53 -3.86 -9.98 -8.47
CA HIS A 53 -4.58 -11.13 -9.01
C HIS A 53 -5.93 -11.38 -8.33
N GLN A 54 -6.05 -11.13 -7.02
CA GLN A 54 -7.29 -11.39 -6.29
C GLN A 54 -8.30 -10.24 -6.35
N SER A 55 -7.86 -8.98 -6.32
CA SER A 55 -8.74 -7.82 -6.22
C SER A 55 -8.08 -6.52 -6.66
N ALA A 56 -8.29 -6.14 -7.92
CA ALA A 56 -7.91 -4.82 -8.44
C ALA A 56 -8.58 -3.66 -7.66
N LYS A 57 -9.72 -3.91 -7.00
CA LYS A 57 -10.40 -2.91 -6.15
C LYS A 57 -9.56 -2.56 -4.92
N THR A 58 -8.84 -3.52 -4.36
CA THR A 58 -8.02 -3.31 -3.17
C THR A 58 -6.82 -2.41 -3.49
N LEU A 59 -6.22 -2.54 -4.70
CA LEU A 59 -5.17 -1.62 -5.14
C LEU A 59 -5.65 -0.19 -5.33
N ARG A 60 -6.89 0.01 -5.78
CA ARG A 60 -7.45 1.35 -5.98
C ARG A 60 -7.60 2.12 -4.67
N ASN A 61 -7.75 1.40 -3.56
CA ASN A 61 -7.83 1.99 -2.22
C ASN A 61 -6.45 2.33 -1.63
N ILE A 62 -5.35 1.87 -2.25
CA ILE A 62 -4.00 2.24 -1.81
C ILE A 62 -3.77 3.72 -2.11
N GLY A 63 -3.31 4.45 -1.10
CA GLY A 63 -2.96 5.86 -1.24
C GLY A 63 -1.82 6.07 -2.23
N VAL A 64 -1.86 7.19 -2.96
CA VAL A 64 -0.84 7.57 -3.96
C VAL A 64 0.57 7.52 -3.38
N HIS A 65 0.73 8.09 -2.20
CA HIS A 65 2.01 8.16 -1.51
C HIS A 65 2.54 6.77 -1.12
N LEU A 66 1.67 5.91 -0.58
CA LEU A 66 2.04 4.53 -0.23
C LEU A 66 2.42 3.72 -1.47
N MET A 67 1.66 3.84 -2.56
CA MET A 67 1.97 3.14 -3.81
C MET A 67 3.31 3.60 -4.39
N LYS A 68 3.59 4.91 -4.37
CA LYS A 68 4.87 5.45 -4.82
C LYS A 68 6.03 4.87 -4.01
N THR A 69 5.92 4.86 -2.69
CA THR A 69 6.93 4.27 -1.81
C THR A 69 7.14 2.78 -2.08
N LEU A 70 6.08 2.03 -2.37
CA LEU A 70 6.16 0.59 -2.68
C LEU A 70 6.83 0.33 -4.03
N VAL A 71 6.53 1.14 -5.06
CA VAL A 71 7.12 1.01 -6.40
C VAL A 71 8.58 1.45 -6.42
N GLU A 72 8.95 2.46 -5.61
CA GLU A 72 10.34 2.89 -5.44
C GLU A 72 11.16 1.90 -4.59
N SER A 73 10.50 1.00 -3.84
CA SER A 73 11.19 0.05 -2.98
C SER A 73 11.83 -1.09 -3.79
N PRO A 74 13.16 -1.31 -3.66
CA PRO A 74 13.85 -2.40 -4.32
C PRO A 74 13.52 -3.77 -3.72
N ARG A 75 12.80 -3.80 -2.58
CA ARG A 75 12.34 -5.03 -1.91
C ARG A 75 10.99 -5.52 -2.39
N LEU A 76 10.35 -4.80 -3.31
CA LEU A 76 9.10 -5.24 -3.92
C LEU A 76 9.31 -6.59 -4.61
N VAL A 77 8.69 -7.65 -4.07
CA VAL A 77 8.85 -9.01 -4.60
C VAL A 77 7.98 -9.14 -5.83
N VAL A 78 8.63 -9.06 -6.98
CA VAL A 78 8.00 -9.25 -8.28
C VAL A 78 8.33 -10.67 -8.70
N ILE A 79 7.32 -11.53 -8.79
CA ILE A 79 7.48 -12.91 -9.25
C ILE A 79 8.17 -12.87 -10.63
N GLN A 80 9.32 -13.51 -10.80
CA GLN A 80 10.05 -13.47 -12.08
C GLN A 80 9.41 -14.43 -13.10
N THR A 81 8.33 -13.99 -13.74
CA THR A 81 7.89 -14.57 -15.02
C THR A 81 7.66 -13.42 -15.99
N GLU A 82 7.78 -13.63 -17.30
CA GLU A 82 7.52 -12.60 -18.32
C GLU A 82 6.19 -11.85 -18.07
N PHE A 83 5.19 -12.54 -17.51
CA PHE A 83 3.91 -11.97 -17.13
C PHE A 83 4.01 -10.86 -16.08
N SER A 84 4.97 -10.95 -15.17
CA SER A 84 5.15 -9.97 -14.10
C SER A 84 5.84 -8.70 -14.58
N LEU A 85 6.63 -8.74 -15.65
CA LEU A 85 7.08 -7.54 -16.36
C LEU A 85 5.91 -6.82 -17.03
N TYR A 86 5.00 -7.58 -17.67
CA TYR A 86 3.77 -7.00 -18.23
C TYR A 86 2.86 -6.44 -17.16
N LEU A 87 2.68 -7.14 -16.02
CA LEU A 87 1.92 -6.62 -14.89
C LEU A 87 2.60 -5.41 -14.27
N GLN A 88 3.93 -5.36 -14.14
CA GLN A 88 4.61 -4.15 -13.69
C GLN A 88 4.36 -2.99 -14.66
N LEU A 89 4.48 -3.20 -15.97
CA LEU A 89 4.19 -2.18 -16.98
C LEU A 89 2.72 -1.75 -16.96
N LEU A 90 1.79 -2.70 -16.78
CA LEU A 90 0.35 -2.44 -16.78
C LEU A 90 -0.13 -1.81 -15.46
N VAL A 91 0.45 -2.22 -14.33
CA VAL A 91 0.22 -1.60 -13.02
C VAL A 91 0.81 -0.20 -13.04
N VAL A 92 2.02 0.01 -13.54
CA VAL A 92 2.61 1.34 -13.65
C VAL A 92 1.75 2.22 -14.57
N SER A 93 1.23 1.71 -15.69
CA SER A 93 0.37 2.51 -16.57
C SER A 93 -1.02 2.81 -15.98
N ASP A 94 -1.69 1.83 -15.36
CA ASP A 94 -3.02 1.99 -14.77
C ASP A 94 -2.98 2.80 -13.46
N VAL A 95 -1.93 2.59 -12.64
CA VAL A 95 -1.63 3.43 -11.47
C VAL A 95 -1.31 4.84 -11.95
N LEU A 96 -0.44 5.04 -12.95
CA LEU A 96 -0.13 6.38 -13.47
C LEU A 96 -1.39 7.07 -14.01
N LEU A 97 -2.27 6.38 -14.74
CA LEU A 97 -3.57 6.94 -15.15
C LEU A 97 -4.44 7.29 -13.94
N THR A 98 -4.52 6.43 -12.93
CA THR A 98 -5.30 6.67 -11.71
C THR A 98 -4.72 7.82 -10.89
N LEU A 99 -3.40 7.97 -10.87
CA LEU A 99 -2.69 9.08 -10.22
C LEU A 99 -2.93 10.39 -10.96
N LEU A 100 -2.81 10.40 -12.29
CA LEU A 100 -3.14 11.57 -13.12
C LEU A 100 -4.64 11.94 -13.00
N ALA A 101 -5.52 10.96 -12.90
CA ALA A 101 -6.95 11.18 -12.64
C ALA A 101 -7.22 11.72 -11.22
N LYS A 102 -6.44 11.30 -10.21
CA LYS A 102 -6.53 11.86 -8.85
C LYS A 102 -5.95 13.27 -8.76
N GLU A 103 -4.84 13.56 -9.44
CA GLU A 103 -4.26 14.92 -9.46
C GLU A 103 -5.19 15.93 -10.14
N THR A 104 -5.83 15.55 -11.25
CA THR A 104 -6.83 16.41 -11.92
C THR A 104 -8.10 16.65 -11.08
N HIS A 105 -8.46 15.75 -10.17
CA HIS A 105 -9.56 15.98 -9.23
C HIS A 105 -9.15 16.85 -8.02
N CYS A 106 -7.90 16.73 -7.55
CA CYS A 106 -7.41 17.51 -6.40
C CYS A 106 -7.15 18.98 -6.78
N THR A 107 -6.67 19.27 -7.99
CA THR A 107 -6.47 20.66 -8.47
C THR A 107 -7.79 21.43 -8.62
N ASN A 108 -8.90 20.74 -8.90
CA ASN A 108 -10.23 21.36 -9.00
C ASN A 108 -10.89 21.68 -7.63
N SER A 109 -10.38 21.15 -6.52
CA SER A 109 -10.90 21.47 -5.17
C SER A 109 -10.12 22.58 -4.45
N CYS A 110 -8.95 23.01 -4.95
CA CYS A 110 -8.17 24.12 -4.39
C CYS A 110 -8.36 25.45 -5.14
N VAL A 111 -9.18 25.48 -6.20
CA VAL A 111 -9.56 26.69 -6.93
C VAL A 111 -11.06 26.92 -6.75
N LYS A 112 -11.50 27.18 -5.52
CA LYS A 112 -12.80 27.80 -5.21
C LYS A 112 -12.71 28.55 -3.90
#